data_AF-A0A358MDB5-F1
#
_entry.id   AF-A0A358MDB5-F1
#
_cell.length_a   1.000
_cell.length_b   1.000
_cell.length_c   1.000
_cell.angle_alpha   90.00
_cell.angle_beta   90.00
_cell.angle_gamma   90.00
#
_symmetry.space_group_name_H-M   'P 1'
#
loop_
_entity.id
_entity.type
_entity.pdbx_description
1 polymer ?
#
loop_
_entity_poly.entity_id
_entity_poly.type
_entity_poly.pdbx_seq_one_letter_code
_entity_poly.pdbx_strand_id
1 'polypeptide(L)' 'MDLDSEKAAARKAAFARRKSAFDAGAPGAAAHLSAFLAGYRGAVVAGYMPIRTEIDPLPAMEEAAAHGP' A
#
# COMPACT_ATOMS: atom_id res chain seq x y z
N MET A 1 20.27 -23.22 -5.57
CA MET A 1 19.36 -22.27 -4.91
C MET A 1 17.96 -22.65 -5.38
N ASP A 2 16.99 -22.75 -4.46
CA ASP A 2 15.60 -23.12 -4.80
C ASP A 2 14.68 -21.90 -4.69
N LEU A 3 13.53 -21.94 -5.38
CA LEU A 3 12.59 -20.81 -5.41
C LEU A 3 12.03 -20.43 -4.03
N ASP A 4 11.94 -21.37 -3.10
CA ASP A 4 11.42 -21.11 -1.77
C ASP A 4 12.42 -20.30 -0.93
N SER A 5 13.70 -20.64 -1.02
CA SER A 5 14.82 -19.93 -0.39
C SER A 5 14.96 -18.51 -0.95
N GLU A 6 14.78 -18.33 -2.26
CA GLU A 6 14.78 -17.01 -2.91
C GLU A 6 13.59 -16.15 -2.44
N LYS A 7 12.39 -16.72 -2.40
CA LYS A 7 11.20 -16.02 -1.88
C LYS A 7 11.35 -15.67 -0.40
N ALA A 8 11.93 -16.55 0.42
CA ALA A 8 12.18 -16.27 1.83
C ALA A 8 13.14 -15.09 2.01
N ALA A 9 14.25 -15.08 1.26
CA ALA A 9 15.21 -13.99 1.27
C ALA A 9 14.57 -12.67 0.81
N ALA A 10 13.79 -12.69 -0.27
CA ALA A 10 13.10 -11.52 -0.80
C ALA A 10 12.08 -10.95 0.20
N ARG A 11 11.28 -11.79 0.85
CA ARG A 11 10.32 -11.35 1.88
C ARG A 11 11.04 -10.71 3.07
N LYS A 12 12.13 -11.31 3.55
CA LYS A 12 12.93 -10.75 4.65
C LYS A 12 13.47 -9.35 4.30
N ALA A 13 14.02 -9.19 3.09
CA ALA A 13 14.52 -7.92 2.60
C ALA A 13 13.38 -6.88 2.45
N ALA A 14 12.23 -7.28 1.92
CA ALA A 14 11.06 -6.42 1.77
C ALA A 14 10.52 -5.94 3.13
N PHE A 15 10.43 -6.82 4.14
CA PHE A 15 10.01 -6.43 5.49
C PHE A 15 10.94 -5.39 6.12
N ALA A 16 12.26 -5.53 5.96
CA ALA A 16 13.21 -4.55 6.49
C ALA A 16 13.03 -3.16 5.85
N ARG A 17 12.93 -3.10 4.51
CA ARG A 17 12.70 -1.84 3.78
C ARG A 17 11.36 -1.21 4.14
N ARG A 18 10.31 -2.02 4.22
CA ARG A 18 8.97 -1.58 4.59
C ARG A 18 8.94 -1.00 6.00
N LYS A 19 9.65 -1.61 6.95
CA LYS A 19 9.80 -1.05 8.30
C LYS A 19 10.46 0.33 8.26
N SER A 20 11.57 0.49 7.54
CA SER A 20 12.26 1.78 7.44
C SER A 20 11.37 2.87 6.82
N ALA A 21 10.59 2.54 5.79
CA ALA A 21 9.65 3.48 5.18
C ALA A 21 8.50 3.86 6.14
N PHE A 22 7.97 2.88 6.88
CA PHE A 22 6.96 3.11 7.91
C PHE A 22 7.48 4.01 9.03
N ASP A 23 8.67 3.71 9.58
CA ASP A 23 9.29 4.50 10.64
C ASP A 23 9.61 5.94 10.19
N ALA A 24 9.91 6.14 8.89
CA ALA A 24 10.18 7.47 8.34
C ALA A 24 8.92 8.36 8.27
N GLY A 25 7.72 7.78 8.27
CA GLY A 25 6.46 8.53 8.39
C GLY A 25 6.26 9.62 7.35
N ALA A 26 6.62 9.36 6.09
CA ALA A 26 6.59 10.38 5.03
C ALA A 26 5.18 11.01 4.89
N PRO A 27 5.08 12.36 4.81
CA PRO A 27 3.80 13.03 4.66
C PRO A 27 3.15 12.60 3.34
N GLY A 28 1.85 12.35 3.36
CA GLY A 28 1.11 11.94 2.17
C GLY A 28 1.52 10.57 1.63
N ALA A 29 1.83 9.60 2.50
CA ALA A 29 2.25 8.25 2.09
C ALA A 29 1.25 7.54 1.14
N ALA A 30 -0.04 7.93 1.18
CA ALA A 30 -1.09 7.45 0.28
C ALA A 30 -1.30 8.31 -0.98
N ALA A 31 -0.63 9.47 -1.12
CA ALA A 31 -0.90 10.44 -2.19
C ALA A 31 -0.67 9.87 -3.59
N HIS A 32 0.35 9.02 -3.76
CA HIS A 32 0.56 8.33 -5.03
C HIS A 32 -0.59 7.39 -5.39
N LEU A 33 -1.17 6.71 -4.40
CA LEU A 33 -2.32 5.84 -4.62
C LEU A 33 -3.56 6.67 -4.97
N SER A 34 -3.83 7.77 -4.27
CA SER A 34 -4.91 8.71 -4.60
C SER A 34 -4.82 9.21 -6.04
N ALA A 35 -3.64 9.67 -6.47
CA ALA A 35 -3.42 10.17 -7.82
C ALA A 35 -3.69 9.10 -8.90
N PHE A 36 -3.30 7.85 -8.62
CA PHE A 36 -3.58 6.73 -9.51
C PHE A 36 -5.09 6.41 -9.56
N LEU A 37 -5.75 6.34 -8.41
CA LEU A 37 -7.18 6.00 -8.31
C LEU A 37 -8.10 7.10 -8.85
N ALA A 38 -7.63 8.35 -8.99
CA ALA A 38 -8.39 9.43 -9.62
C ALA A 38 -8.85 9.08 -11.06
N GLY A 39 -8.08 8.26 -11.78
CA GLY A 39 -8.46 7.75 -13.11
C GLY A 39 -9.55 6.67 -13.11
N TYR A 40 -9.94 6.17 -11.94
CA TYR A 40 -10.89 5.08 -11.73
C TYR A 40 -12.09 5.49 -10.87
N ARG A 41 -12.36 6.80 -10.71
CA ARG A 41 -13.51 7.31 -9.95
C ARG A 41 -14.82 6.70 -10.46
N GLY A 42 -15.67 6.24 -9.54
CA GLY A 42 -16.92 5.54 -9.82
C GLY A 42 -16.80 4.05 -10.11
N ALA A 43 -15.58 3.50 -10.25
CA ALA A 43 -15.37 2.07 -10.41
C ALA A 43 -15.43 1.33 -9.06
N VAL A 44 -15.81 0.04 -9.11
CA VAL A 44 -15.71 -0.85 -7.95
C VAL A 44 -14.24 -1.23 -7.71
N VAL A 45 -13.72 -0.92 -6.53
CA VAL A 45 -12.32 -1.19 -6.14
C VAL A 45 -12.29 -2.09 -4.90
N ALA A 46 -11.45 -3.13 -4.93
CA ALA A 46 -11.15 -3.92 -3.74
C ALA A 46 -10.06 -3.23 -2.91
N GLY A 47 -10.34 -3.01 -1.62
CA GLY A 47 -9.37 -2.47 -0.66
C GLY A 47 -8.87 -3.52 0.34
N TYR A 48 -7.90 -3.13 1.17
CA TYR A 48 -7.40 -3.97 2.27
C TYR A 48 -7.11 -3.12 3.51
N MET A 49 -7.14 -3.76 4.69
CA MET A 49 -6.71 -3.12 5.93
C MET A 49 -5.21 -3.33 6.14
N PRO A 50 -4.42 -2.26 6.39
CA PRO A 50 -2.97 -2.40 6.53
C PRO A 50 -2.61 -3.22 7.77
N ILE A 51 -1.55 -4.03 7.65
CA ILE A 51 -1.00 -4.79 8.78
C ILE A 51 0.44 -4.40 9.12
N ARG A 52 0.73 -4.36 10.43
CA ARG A 52 2.07 -4.13 10.99
C ARG A 52 2.70 -2.83 10.49
N THR A 53 3.59 -2.94 9.50
CA THR A 53 4.42 -1.85 8.96
C THR A 53 4.01 -1.46 7.56
N GLU A 54 2.83 -1.86 7.11
CA GLU A 54 2.31 -1.40 5.82
C GLU A 54 2.05 0.10 5.84
N ILE A 55 2.31 0.75 4.71
CA ILE A 55 1.85 2.11 4.46
C ILE A 55 0.33 2.07 4.50
N ASP A 56 -0.25 3.02 5.22
CA ASP A 56 -1.70 3.11 5.40
C ASP A 56 -2.40 3.53 4.09
N PRO A 57 -3.20 2.65 3.45
CA PRO A 57 -3.94 2.98 2.25
C PRO A 57 -5.28 3.68 2.55
N LEU A 58 -5.72 3.72 3.81
CA LEU A 58 -7.06 4.16 4.17
C LEU A 58 -7.42 5.56 3.67
N PRO A 59 -6.53 6.58 3.74
CA PRO A 59 -6.86 7.90 3.19
C PRO A 59 -7.19 7.88 1.69
N ALA A 60 -6.48 7.07 0.89
CA ALA A 60 -6.77 6.93 -0.54
C ALA A 60 -8.04 6.11 -0.80
N MET A 61 -8.32 5.11 0.04
CA MET A 61 -9.57 4.35 -0.04
C MET A 61 -10.78 5.19 0.33
N GLU A 62 -10.66 6.06 1.34
CA GLU A 62 -11.68 7.04 1.72
C GLU A 62 -11.97 8.02 0.58
N GLU A 63 -10.94 8.57 -0.06
CA GLU A 63 -11.10 9.44 -1.24
C GLU A 63 -11.80 8.70 -2.39
N ALA A 64 -11.39 7.46 -2.70
CA ALA A 64 -12.03 6.68 -3.75
C ALA A 64 -13.51 6.38 -3.45
N ALA A 65 -13.85 6.08 -2.18
CA ALA A 65 -15.22 5.82 -1.75
C ALA A 65 -16.12 7.06 -1.88
N ALA A 66 -15.58 8.27 -1.70
CA ALA A 66 -16.31 9.52 -1.90
C ALA A 66 -16.73 9.77 -3.36
N HIS A 67 -16.21 8.99 -4.31
CA HIS A 67 -16.53 9.05 -5.73
C HIS A 67 -17.33 7.83 -6.25
N GLY A 68 -17.78 6.95 -5.36
CA GLY A 68 -18.70 5.85 -5.68
C GLY A 68 -20.15 6.33 -5.91
N PRO A 69 -21.04 5.46 -6.42
CA PRO A 69 -22.46 5.75 -6.57
C PRO A 69 -23.17 6.00 -5.22
#